data_AF-A0A1Q2YVH1-F1
#
_entry.id   AF-A0A1Q2YVH1-F1
#
_cell.length_a   1.000
_cell.length_b   1.000
_cell.length_c   1.000
_cell.angle_alpha   90.00
_cell.angle_beta   90.00
_cell.angle_gamma   90.00
#
_symmetry.space_group_name_H-M   'P 1'
#
loop_
_entity.id
_entity.type
_entity.pdbx_description
1 polymer ?
#
loop_
_entity_poly.entity_id
_entity_poly.type
_entity_poly.pdbx_seq_one_letter_code
_entity_poly.pdbx_strand_id
1 'polypeptide(L)'
;MTTDPDARLFRKGRGKEARLSFMGHALMENRNGIIVGAVATRASGHAERLAALHLVVPHADRPGRITLAGDQGFDARDFVDELREINVTPHLA
;
A
#
# COMPACT_ATOMS: atom_id res chain seq x y z
N MET A 1 -29.16 14.31 -4.13
CA MET A 1 -28.20 13.25 -4.50
C MET A 1 -26.89 13.61 -3.83
N THR A 2 -26.50 12.89 -2.78
CA THR A 2 -25.39 13.25 -1.89
C THR A 2 -24.06 13.12 -2.63
N THR A 3 -23.38 14.24 -2.84
CA THR A 3 -22.01 14.29 -3.36
C THR A 3 -21.04 13.94 -2.23
N ASP A 4 -20.22 12.90 -2.44
CA ASP A 4 -19.23 12.40 -1.49
C ASP A 4 -18.14 13.47 -1.23
N PRO A 5 -17.94 13.94 0.01
CA PRO A 5 -17.07 15.07 0.35
C PRO A 5 -15.56 14.80 0.15
N ASP A 6 -15.23 13.58 -0.26
CA ASP A 6 -13.89 13.01 -0.26
C ASP A 6 -13.31 12.95 -1.70
N ALA A 7 -14.00 13.63 -2.64
CA ALA A 7 -13.65 13.84 -4.06
C ALA A 7 -12.80 15.10 -4.30
N ARG A 8 -12.10 15.62 -3.29
CA ARG A 8 -11.36 16.89 -3.42
C ARG A 8 -9.98 16.70 -4.07
N LEU A 9 -10.03 16.74 -5.40
CA LEU A 9 -9.10 17.49 -6.28
C LEU A 9 -7.65 16.99 -6.37
N PHE A 10 -7.40 15.96 -7.18
CA PHE A 10 -6.11 15.80 -7.86
C PHE A 10 -6.23 16.33 -9.30
N ARG A 11 -5.61 17.49 -9.58
CA ARG A 11 -5.54 18.11 -10.92
C ARG A 11 -4.26 17.66 -11.61
N LYS A 12 -4.37 16.93 -12.73
CA LYS A 12 -3.24 16.55 -13.58
C LYS A 12 -2.66 17.72 -14.42
N GLY A 13 -3.20 18.93 -14.27
CA GLY A 13 -2.74 20.15 -14.94
C GLY A 13 -3.80 21.26 -14.96
N ARG A 14 -3.39 22.49 -15.30
CA ARG A 14 -4.30 23.64 -15.50
C ARG A 14 -5.33 23.30 -16.59
N GLY A 15 -6.57 22.99 -16.21
CA GLY A 15 -7.71 22.83 -17.12
C GLY A 15 -8.14 21.42 -17.52
N LYS A 16 -7.62 20.34 -16.91
CA LYS A 16 -8.13 18.96 -17.14
C LYS A 16 -8.99 18.49 -15.96
N GLU A 17 -10.10 17.82 -16.26
CA GLU A 17 -11.03 17.24 -15.28
C GLU A 17 -10.30 16.29 -14.32
N ALA A 18 -10.66 16.39 -13.03
CA ALA A 18 -10.13 15.51 -11.98
C ALA A 18 -10.71 14.10 -12.20
N ARG A 19 -9.93 13.22 -12.83
CA ARG A 19 -10.29 11.80 -12.90
C ARG A 19 -9.91 11.17 -11.57
N LEU A 20 -10.85 10.48 -10.94
CA LEU A 20 -10.60 9.61 -9.78
C LEU A 20 -9.57 8.55 -10.23
N SER A 21 -8.31 8.73 -9.84
CA SER A 21 -7.29 7.71 -10.04
C SER A 21 -7.29 6.80 -8.83
N PHE A 22 -7.59 5.52 -9.07
CA PHE A 22 -7.41 4.46 -8.09
C PHE A 22 -6.03 3.82 -8.29
N MET A 23 -5.39 3.44 -7.19
CA MET A 23 -4.16 2.65 -7.17
C MET A 23 -4.51 1.25 -6.71
N GLY A 24 -4.14 0.25 -7.51
CA GLY A 24 -4.27 -1.16 -7.12
C GLY A 24 -2.99 -1.63 -6.47
N HIS A 25 -3.11 -2.22 -5.29
CA HIS A 25 -2.01 -2.81 -4.54
C HIS A 25 -2.22 -4.32 -4.47
N ALA A 26 -1.17 -5.10 -4.67
CA ALA A 26 -1.21 -6.55 -4.57
C ALA A 26 -0.08 -7.06 -3.66
N LEU A 27 -0.40 -8.00 -2.79
CA LEU A 27 0.55 -8.75 -2.00
C LEU A 27 0.79 -10.11 -2.66
N MET A 28 2.07 -10.40 -2.92
CA MET A 28 2.50 -11.62 -3.60
C MET A 28 3.32 -12.50 -2.64
N GLU A 29 3.01 -13.79 -2.64
CA GLU A 29 3.81 -14.81 -1.99
C GLU A 29 4.93 -15.24 -2.95
N ASN A 30 6.18 -14.92 -2.60
CA ASN A 30 7.33 -15.05 -3.51
C ASN A 30 7.74 -16.50 -3.84
N ARG A 31 7.42 -17.50 -2.99
CA ARG A 31 7.85 -18.89 -3.22
C ARG A 31 7.13 -19.52 -4.41
N ASN A 32 5.83 -19.29 -4.53
CA ASN A 32 5.00 -19.88 -5.58
C ASN A 32 4.53 -18.85 -6.61
N GLY A 33 4.78 -17.57 -6.36
CA GLY A 33 4.37 -16.48 -7.25
C GLY A 33 2.87 -16.25 -7.29
N ILE A 34 2.19 -16.41 -6.15
CA ILE A 34 0.73 -16.31 -6.05
C ILE A 34 0.36 -14.99 -5.39
N ILE A 35 -0.69 -14.31 -5.91
CA ILE A 35 -1.28 -13.15 -5.24
C ILE A 35 -2.13 -13.64 -4.07
N VAL A 36 -1.78 -13.20 -2.86
CA VAL A 36 -2.46 -13.60 -1.60
C VAL A 36 -3.33 -12.49 -1.04
N GLY A 37 -3.23 -11.27 -1.58
CA GLY A 37 -4.12 -10.17 -1.24
C GLY A 37 -4.06 -9.06 -2.29
N ALA A 38 -5.15 -8.32 -2.44
CA ALA A 38 -5.18 -7.12 -3.28
C ALA A 38 -6.18 -6.11 -2.73
N VAL A 39 -5.86 -4.82 -2.82
CA VAL A 39 -6.76 -3.73 -2.41
C VAL A 39 -6.62 -2.57 -3.38
N ALA A 40 -7.73 -1.90 -3.69
CA ALA A 40 -7.73 -0.67 -4.47
C ALA A 40 -7.96 0.52 -3.53
N THR A 41 -7.07 1.51 -3.56
CA THR A 41 -7.21 2.74 -2.78
C THR A 41 -7.35 3.94 -3.71
N ARG A 42 -7.86 5.05 -3.20
CA ARG A 42 -7.75 6.33 -3.90
C ARG A 42 -6.28 6.75 -3.94
N ALA A 43 -5.86 7.38 -5.04
CA ALA A 43 -4.50 7.88 -5.18
C ALA A 43 -4.24 8.99 -4.16
N SER A 44 -3.40 8.70 -3.16
CA SER A 44 -2.86 9.67 -2.20
C SER A 44 -1.44 9.26 -1.83
N GLY A 45 -0.59 10.23 -1.44
CA GLY A 45 0.84 9.96 -1.17
C GLY A 45 1.14 9.05 0.03
N HIS A 46 0.10 8.58 0.74
CA HIS A 46 0.21 7.63 1.86
C HIS A 46 -0.54 6.32 1.58
N ALA A 47 -1.32 6.25 0.49
CA ALA A 47 -2.22 5.14 0.24
C ALA A 47 -1.46 3.82 0.00
N GLU A 48 -0.30 3.88 -0.64
CA GLU A 48 0.56 2.72 -0.89
C GLU A 48 1.03 2.06 0.41
N ARG A 49 1.54 2.85 1.37
CA ARG A 49 2.03 2.35 2.67
C ARG A 49 0.92 1.75 3.53
N LEU A 50 -0.21 2.44 3.62
CA LEU A 50 -1.37 1.94 4.37
C LEU A 50 -1.95 0.67 3.74
N ALA A 51 -1.99 0.60 2.41
CA ALA A 51 -2.40 -0.62 1.71
C ALA A 51 -1.45 -1.78 1.97
N ALA A 52 -0.13 -1.54 1.95
CA ALA A 52 0.87 -2.56 2.23
C ALA A 52 0.74 -3.12 3.66
N LEU A 53 0.56 -2.26 4.67
CA LEU A 53 0.31 -2.70 6.05
C LEU A 53 -0.98 -3.52 6.15
N HIS A 54 -2.07 -3.00 5.58
CA HIS A 54 -3.35 -3.67 5.60
C HIS A 54 -3.28 -5.07 4.99
N LEU A 55 -2.54 -5.21 3.89
CA LEU A 55 -2.37 -6.50 3.23
C LEU A 55 -1.44 -7.44 4.00
N VAL A 56 -0.38 -6.95 4.65
CA VAL A 56 0.62 -7.82 5.30
C VAL A 56 0.23 -8.25 6.72
N VAL A 57 -0.52 -7.42 7.46
CA VAL A 57 -0.91 -7.69 8.86
C VAL A 57 -1.59 -9.06 9.05
N PRO A 58 -2.56 -9.48 8.23
CA PRO A 58 -3.17 -10.81 8.35
C PRO A 58 -2.18 -11.98 8.17
N HIS A 59 -1.03 -11.74 7.56
CA HIS A 59 0.01 -12.74 7.32
C HIS A 59 1.21 -12.60 8.26
N ALA A 60 1.19 -11.61 9.16
CA ALA A 60 2.27 -11.32 10.10
C ALA A 60 2.16 -12.15 11.39
N ASP A 61 0.96 -12.62 11.74
CA ASP A 61 0.73 -13.52 12.89
C ASP A 61 1.15 -14.97 12.57
N ARG A 62 2.46 -15.20 12.56
CA ARG A 62 3.05 -16.54 12.39
C ARG A 62 4.38 -16.69 13.16
N PRO A 63 4.79 -17.93 13.51
CA PRO A 63 6.01 -18.16 14.29
C PRO A 63 7.30 -17.69 13.62
N GLY A 64 7.31 -17.62 12.29
CA GLY A 64 8.47 -17.21 11.50
C GLY A 64 8.38 -15.76 11.05
N ARG A 65 9.48 -15.03 11.16
CA ARG A 65 9.62 -13.67 10.61
C ARG A 65 9.40 -13.68 9.09
N ILE A 66 8.74 -12.64 8.59
CA ILE A 66 8.29 -12.58 7.20
C ILE A 66 9.02 -11.43 6.51
N THR A 67 9.49 -11.64 5.29
CA THR A 67 10.17 -10.58 4.53
C THR A 67 9.19 -9.95 3.56
N LEU A 68 9.03 -8.64 3.60
CA LEU A 68 8.23 -7.88 2.65
C LEU A 68 9.16 -7.17 1.67
N ALA A 69 9.09 -7.54 0.40
CA ALA A 69 9.75 -6.81 -0.67
C ALA A 69 8.89 -5.62 -1.11
N GLY A 70 9.51 -4.46 -1.34
CA GLY A 70 8.82 -3.25 -1.76
C GLY A 70 9.72 -2.33 -2.59
N ASP A 71 9.10 -1.46 -3.37
CA ASP A 71 9.79 -0.46 -4.18
C ASP A 71 10.38 0.68 -3.31
N GLN A 72 11.31 1.46 -3.86
CA GLN A 72 11.94 2.60 -3.19
C GLN A 72 10.92 3.60 -2.62
N GLY A 73 9.74 3.73 -3.23
CA GLY A 73 8.64 4.56 -2.72
C GLY A 73 8.14 4.19 -1.31
N PHE A 74 8.53 3.01 -0.81
CA PHE A 74 8.23 2.53 0.54
C PHE A 74 9.34 2.82 1.57
N ASP A 75 10.50 3.37 1.17
CA ASP A 75 11.62 3.68 2.08
C ASP A 75 11.36 4.95 2.90
N ALA A 76 10.29 4.89 3.70
CA ALA A 76 9.96 5.85 4.73
C ALA A 76 10.22 5.21 6.09
N ARG A 77 10.96 5.93 6.95
CA ARG A 77 11.40 5.40 8.24
C ARG A 77 10.24 4.90 9.11
N ASP A 78 9.15 5.66 9.17
CA ASP A 78 7.96 5.30 9.94
C ASP A 78 7.34 3.97 9.46
N PHE A 79 7.34 3.72 8.15
CA PHE A 79 6.82 2.47 7.59
C PHE A 79 7.70 1.26 7.89
N VAL A 80 9.02 1.44 7.84
CA VAL A 80 9.98 0.40 8.22
C VAL A 80 9.80 0.03 9.70
N ASP A 81 9.57 1.02 10.56
CA ASP A 81 9.35 0.81 11.99
C ASP A 81 8.01 0.10 12.24
N GLU A 82 6.91 0.53 11.60
CA GLU A 82 5.60 -0.14 11.67
C GLU A 82 5.68 -1.61 11.22
N LEU A 83 6.43 -1.92 10.15
CA LEU A 83 6.62 -3.30 9.71
C LEU A 83 7.39 -4.14 10.75
N ARG A 84 8.42 -3.56 11.37
CA ARG A 84 9.21 -4.26 12.40
C ARG A 84 8.40 -4.54 13.65
N GLU A 85 7.51 -3.64 14.05
CA GLU A 85 6.59 -3.83 15.19
C GLU A 85 5.70 -5.06 15.00
N ILE A 86 5.31 -5.38 13.76
CA ILE A 86 4.52 -6.57 13.43
C ILE A 86 5.37 -7.76 12.98
N ASN A 87 6.66 -7.82 13.34
CA ASN A 87 7.58 -8.92 13.00
C ASN A 87 7.74 -9.15 11.48
N VAL A 88 7.63 -8.08 10.69
CA VAL A 88 7.93 -8.05 9.25
C VAL A 88 9.30 -7.40 9.03
N THR A 89 10.15 -8.04 8.23
CA THR A 89 11.41 -7.46 7.75
C THR A 89 11.20 -6.81 6.39
N PRO A 90 11.29 -5.49 6.26
CA PRO A 90 11.31 -4.85 4.95
C PRO A 90 12.61 -5.17 4.20
N HIS A 91 12.47 -5.51 2.93
CA HIS A 91 13.56 -5.60 1.94
C HIS A 91 13.22 -4.65 0.80
N LEU A 92 13.61 -3.38 0.98
CA LEU A 92 13.33 -2.29 0.04
C LEU A 92 14.56 -2.05 -0.84
N ALA A 93 14.33 -1.69 -2.10
CA ALA A 93 15.36 -1.38 -3.09
C ALA A 93 15.67 0.12 -3.16
#